data_AF-A0A6C0RDV7-F1
#
_entry.id   AF-A0A6C0RDV7-F1
#
_cell.length_a   1.000
_cell.length_b   1.000
_cell.length_c   1.000
_cell.angle_alpha   90.00
_cell.angle_beta   90.00
_cell.angle_gamma   90.00
#
_symmetry.space_group_name_H-M   'P 1'
#
loop_
_entity.id
_entity.type
_entity.pdbx_description
1 polymer ?
#
loop_
_entity_poly.entity_id
_entity_poly.type
_entity_poly.pdbx_seq_one_letter_code
_entity_poly.pdbx_strand_id
1 'polypeptide(L)'
;MLTQKGKTERAAKIIKENEGADPKFKDSKVKIIENDFEIETYHSEFDKLWKQLEEKDWAYDCIQAIVHVGIYKNDWRLFGQVTMKDLCKPFPFYDLISSRGMLISEPIFMKPFTEKQILDIILGRVKIYIGVDYEKFIEFANFLDIKASWSTSKELHKYLDNKSYNPKEIFSFENKGIKVEILGQQMFLGGGFFMKIIFDQILPSTMLLKYQYQLTKGIEYKKDE
;
A
#
# COMPACT_ATOMS: atom_id res chain seq x y z
N MET A 1 25.01 7.12 -19.65
CA MET A 1 24.66 5.80 -20.22
C MET A 1 25.33 4.63 -19.49
N LEU A 2 26.65 4.61 -19.29
CA LEU A 2 27.37 3.54 -18.56
C LEU A 2 26.83 3.26 -17.14
N THR A 3 26.46 4.31 -16.41
CA THR A 3 25.91 4.21 -15.04
C THR A 3 24.49 3.65 -14.96
N GLN A 4 23.68 3.82 -16.02
CA GLN A 4 22.31 3.29 -16.05
C GLN A 4 22.33 1.82 -16.47
N LYS A 5 23.17 1.46 -17.44
CA LYS A 5 23.39 0.08 -17.87
C LYS A 5 23.84 -0.82 -16.71
N GLY A 6 24.83 -0.37 -15.93
CA GLY A 6 25.29 -1.13 -14.75
C GLY A 6 24.23 -1.25 -13.63
N LYS A 7 23.34 -0.25 -13.46
CA LYS A 7 22.20 -0.35 -12.55
C LYS A 7 21.19 -1.39 -13.02
N THR A 8 20.88 -1.40 -14.32
CA THR A 8 19.94 -2.36 -14.93
C THR A 8 20.48 -3.78 -14.88
N GLU A 9 21.75 -4.00 -15.22
CA GLU A 9 22.41 -5.31 -15.16
C GLU A 9 22.39 -5.87 -13.73
N ARG A 10 22.68 -5.03 -12.72
CA ARG A 10 22.59 -5.43 -11.33
C ARG A 10 21.16 -5.77 -10.91
N ALA A 11 20.18 -4.94 -11.28
CA ALA A 11 18.78 -5.21 -10.96
C ALA A 11 18.31 -6.53 -11.61
N ALA A 12 18.65 -6.76 -12.87
CA ALA A 12 18.36 -8.01 -13.57
C ALA A 12 19.01 -9.22 -12.88
N LYS A 13 20.24 -9.07 -12.39
CA LYS A 13 20.92 -10.11 -11.60
C LYS A 13 20.17 -10.41 -10.29
N ILE A 14 19.80 -9.39 -9.53
CA ILE A 14 19.04 -9.56 -8.27
C ILE A 14 17.69 -10.22 -8.53
N ILE A 15 16.98 -9.82 -9.59
CA ILE A 15 15.70 -10.44 -9.98
C ILE A 15 15.90 -11.91 -10.35
N LYS A 16 16.95 -12.23 -11.10
CA LYS A 16 17.22 -13.61 -11.55
C LYS A 16 17.64 -14.52 -10.39
N GLU A 17 18.46 -14.01 -9.49
CA GLU A 17 19.04 -14.79 -8.39
C GLU A 17 18.18 -14.75 -7.13
N ASN A 18 17.10 -13.96 -7.12
CA ASN A 18 16.30 -13.63 -5.94
C ASN A 18 17.11 -13.08 -4.75
N GLU A 19 18.37 -12.70 -4.97
CA GLU A 19 19.21 -12.05 -3.98
C GLU A 19 20.30 -11.18 -4.61
N GLY A 20 20.84 -10.23 -3.84
CA GLY A 20 22.08 -9.55 -4.18
C GLY A 20 22.37 -8.33 -3.31
N ALA A 21 23.48 -7.64 -3.56
CA ALA A 21 23.93 -6.53 -2.70
C ALA A 21 23.01 -5.30 -2.80
N ASP A 22 22.65 -4.74 -1.64
CA ASP A 22 21.91 -3.48 -1.57
C ASP A 22 22.80 -2.32 -2.06
N PRO A 23 22.33 -1.52 -3.02
CA PRO A 23 23.12 -0.44 -3.60
C PRO A 23 23.29 0.79 -2.71
N LYS A 24 22.41 0.97 -1.71
CA LYS A 24 22.46 2.04 -0.71
C LYS A 24 23.28 1.62 0.50
N PHE A 25 23.20 0.36 0.91
CA PHE A 25 23.81 -0.15 2.14
C PHE A 25 24.90 -1.17 1.82
N LYS A 26 26.16 -0.72 1.86
CA LYS A 26 27.36 -1.43 1.35
C LYS A 26 27.59 -2.83 1.92
N ASP A 27 26.96 -3.19 3.04
CA ASP A 27 27.14 -4.48 3.72
C ASP A 27 25.81 -5.24 3.95
N SER A 28 24.76 -4.91 3.18
CA SER A 28 23.48 -5.60 3.27
C SER A 28 23.13 -6.30 1.96
N LYS A 29 22.49 -7.47 2.07
CA LYS A 29 21.91 -8.19 0.94
C LYS A 29 20.40 -7.94 0.91
N VAL A 30 19.89 -7.68 -0.28
CA VAL A 30 18.47 -7.75 -0.59
C VAL A 30 18.15 -9.18 -0.98
N LYS A 31 17.09 -9.76 -0.40
CA LYS A 31 16.49 -11.02 -0.85
C LYS A 31 15.06 -10.75 -1.30
N ILE A 32 14.68 -11.31 -2.43
CA ILE A 32 13.31 -11.30 -2.94
C ILE A 32 12.63 -12.55 -2.41
N ILE A 33 11.67 -12.35 -1.51
CA ILE A 33 10.84 -13.43 -0.98
C ILE A 33 9.56 -13.46 -1.80
N GLU A 34 9.42 -14.48 -2.64
CA GLU A 34 8.19 -14.78 -3.36
C GLU A 34 7.17 -15.41 -2.39
N ASN A 35 5.90 -15.06 -2.57
CA ASN A 35 4.81 -15.65 -1.80
C ASN A 35 4.38 -16.95 -2.49
N ASP A 36 4.06 -17.97 -1.72
CA ASP A 36 3.54 -19.26 -2.18
C ASP A 36 2.00 -19.28 -2.26
N PHE A 37 1.37 -18.14 -2.02
CA PHE A 37 -0.08 -17.94 -2.07
C PHE A 37 -0.46 -16.78 -2.99
N GLU A 38 -1.71 -16.77 -3.42
CA GLU A 38 -2.24 -15.75 -4.33
C GLU A 38 -2.42 -14.40 -3.63
N ILE A 39 -1.97 -13.34 -4.29
CA ILE A 39 -2.21 -11.96 -3.82
C ILE A 39 -3.57 -11.50 -4.31
N GLU A 40 -4.58 -11.65 -3.47
CA GLU A 40 -5.93 -11.16 -3.74
C GLU A 40 -6.02 -9.63 -3.72
N THR A 41 -6.84 -9.10 -4.61
CA THR A 41 -7.13 -7.68 -4.77
C THR A 41 -8.63 -7.41 -4.66
N TYR A 42 -9.01 -6.16 -4.42
CA TYR A 42 -10.41 -5.73 -4.46
C TYR A 42 -10.83 -5.19 -5.84
N HIS A 43 -10.22 -5.70 -6.91
CA HIS A 43 -10.53 -5.28 -8.28
C HIS A 43 -12.00 -5.49 -8.66
N SER A 44 -12.61 -6.60 -8.22
CA SER A 44 -14.02 -6.92 -8.46
C SER A 44 -14.98 -5.88 -7.88
N GLU A 45 -14.58 -5.16 -6.83
CA GLU A 45 -15.41 -4.11 -6.23
C GLU A 45 -15.49 -2.89 -7.15
N PHE A 46 -14.43 -2.60 -7.92
CA PHE A 46 -14.50 -1.56 -8.93
C PHE A 46 -15.51 -1.87 -10.01
N ASP A 47 -15.66 -3.13 -10.45
CA ASP A 47 -16.67 -3.48 -11.45
C ASP A 47 -18.09 -3.19 -10.95
N LYS A 48 -18.35 -3.44 -9.67
CA LYS A 48 -19.64 -3.10 -9.04
C LYS A 48 -19.84 -1.60 -8.97
N LEU A 49 -18.81 -0.85 -8.57
CA LEU A 49 -18.86 0.61 -8.48
C LEU A 49 -19.05 1.27 -9.86
N TRP A 50 -18.40 0.75 -10.89
CA TRP A 50 -18.56 1.23 -12.27
C TRP A 50 -19.96 1.01 -12.79
N LYS A 51 -20.57 -0.15 -12.50
CA LYS A 51 -21.97 -0.43 -12.84
C LYS A 51 -22.92 0.56 -12.15
N GLN A 52 -22.71 0.86 -10.87
CA GLN A 52 -23.50 1.88 -10.18
C GLN A 52 -23.35 3.26 -10.83
N LEU A 53 -22.16 3.57 -11.34
CA LEU A 53 -21.86 4.81 -12.03
C LEU A 53 -22.52 4.90 -13.42
N GLU A 54 -23.12 3.85 -13.95
CA GLU A 54 -23.92 3.95 -15.19
C GLU A 54 -25.24 4.67 -14.92
N GLU A 55 -25.85 4.40 -13.76
CA GLU A 55 -27.16 4.95 -13.36
C GLU A 55 -27.03 6.25 -12.53
N LYS A 56 -25.90 6.42 -11.83
CA LYS A 56 -25.67 7.52 -10.89
C LYS A 56 -24.36 8.24 -11.19
N ASP A 57 -24.23 9.45 -10.67
CA ASP A 57 -23.00 10.23 -10.77
C ASP A 57 -21.98 9.94 -9.66
N TRP A 58 -22.33 9.03 -8.74
CA TRP A 58 -21.47 8.59 -7.66
C TRP A 58 -21.68 7.10 -7.34
N ALA A 59 -20.64 6.45 -6.83
CA ALA A 59 -20.67 5.11 -6.28
C ALA A 59 -19.71 5.03 -5.10
N TYR A 60 -20.02 4.17 -4.12
CA TYR A 60 -19.21 4.04 -2.91
C TYR A 60 -19.26 2.61 -2.36
N ASP A 61 -18.14 2.16 -1.80
CA ASP A 61 -18.04 0.93 -1.01
C ASP A 61 -16.98 1.06 0.10
N CYS A 62 -17.08 0.19 1.12
CA CYS A 62 -16.14 0.07 2.22
C CYS A 62 -15.58 -1.36 2.31
N ILE A 63 -14.43 -1.58 1.67
CA ILE A 63 -13.83 -2.90 1.51
C ILE A 63 -13.21 -3.35 2.84
N GLN A 64 -13.61 -4.53 3.29
CA GLN A 64 -13.22 -5.12 4.58
C GLN A 64 -13.47 -4.18 5.77
N ALA A 65 -14.44 -3.25 5.65
CA ALA A 65 -14.69 -2.20 6.63
C ALA A 65 -13.48 -1.29 6.95
N ILE A 66 -12.47 -1.25 6.07
CA ILE A 66 -11.19 -0.55 6.26
C ILE A 66 -10.94 0.45 5.13
N VAL A 67 -11.18 0.05 3.89
CA VAL A 67 -10.82 0.86 2.72
C VAL A 67 -12.07 1.48 2.11
N HIS A 68 -12.18 2.79 2.27
CA HIS A 68 -13.23 3.59 1.65
C HIS A 68 -12.88 3.87 0.19
N VAL A 69 -13.76 3.49 -0.74
CA VAL A 69 -13.59 3.76 -2.17
C VAL A 69 -14.81 4.51 -2.68
N GLY A 70 -14.57 5.72 -3.20
CA GLY A 70 -15.58 6.54 -3.87
C GLY A 70 -15.22 6.79 -5.33
N ILE A 71 -16.19 6.60 -6.23
CA ILE A 71 -16.08 6.92 -7.66
C ILE A 71 -17.12 7.98 -8.02
N TYR A 72 -16.70 9.03 -8.72
CA TYR A 72 -17.52 10.21 -8.97
C TYR A 72 -17.37 10.71 -10.41
N LYS A 73 -18.47 11.06 -11.09
CA LYS A 73 -18.50 11.71 -12.40
C LYS A 73 -19.33 13.00 -12.37
N ASN A 74 -19.31 13.77 -13.45
CA ASN A 74 -20.06 15.03 -13.58
C ASN A 74 -19.82 15.99 -12.39
N ASP A 75 -20.87 16.58 -11.81
CA ASP A 75 -20.78 17.52 -10.70
C ASP A 75 -20.36 16.85 -9.38
N TRP A 76 -20.65 15.55 -9.23
CA TRP A 76 -20.24 14.77 -8.08
C TRP A 76 -18.72 14.63 -7.94
N ARG A 77 -17.93 14.94 -8.99
CA ARG A 77 -16.46 15.03 -8.85
C ARG A 77 -16.04 16.07 -7.80
N LEU A 78 -16.79 17.16 -7.67
CA LEU A 78 -16.50 18.21 -6.68
C LEU A 78 -17.06 17.82 -5.30
N PHE A 79 -18.31 17.39 -5.24
CA PHE A 79 -18.96 17.00 -3.99
C PHE A 79 -18.31 15.77 -3.35
N GLY A 80 -17.92 14.79 -4.17
CA GLY A 80 -17.28 13.55 -3.73
C GLY A 80 -15.97 13.78 -2.98
N GLN A 81 -15.19 14.79 -3.35
CA GLN A 81 -13.97 15.14 -2.62
C GLN A 81 -14.27 15.61 -1.19
N VAL A 82 -15.33 16.42 -1.02
CA VAL A 82 -15.76 16.90 0.30
C VAL A 82 -16.30 15.75 1.13
N THR A 83 -17.16 14.91 0.53
CA THR A 83 -17.71 13.72 1.20
C THR A 83 -16.62 12.75 1.65
N MET A 84 -15.64 12.45 0.78
CA MET A 84 -14.52 11.57 1.13
C MET A 84 -13.63 12.17 2.22
N LYS A 85 -13.41 13.49 2.19
CA LYS A 85 -12.68 14.17 3.25
C LYS A 85 -13.37 14.00 4.59
N ASP A 86 -14.69 14.15 4.65
CA ASP A 86 -15.43 14.00 5.90
C ASP A 86 -15.50 12.55 6.37
N LEU A 87 -15.70 11.61 5.44
CA LEU A 87 -15.77 10.18 5.71
C LEU A 87 -14.45 9.62 6.26
N CYS A 88 -13.32 10.06 5.70
CA CYS A 88 -12.01 9.54 6.08
C CYS A 88 -11.38 10.26 7.28
N LYS A 89 -12.01 11.31 7.85
CA LYS A 89 -11.45 12.02 9.00
C LYS A 89 -11.16 11.06 10.17
N PRO A 90 -9.99 11.17 10.83
CA PRO A 90 -8.95 12.20 10.65
C PRO A 90 -7.90 11.85 9.58
N PHE A 91 -8.03 10.72 8.90
CA PHE A 91 -7.03 10.15 8.02
C PHE A 91 -7.06 10.73 6.60
N PRO A 92 -5.91 10.72 5.89
CA PRO A 92 -5.84 11.14 4.51
C PRO A 92 -6.55 10.14 3.58
N PHE A 93 -7.04 10.66 2.45
CA PHE A 93 -7.45 9.88 1.28
C PHE A 93 -6.65 10.35 0.06
N TYR A 94 -6.66 9.54 -0.99
CA TYR A 94 -5.85 9.74 -2.18
C TYR A 94 -6.71 9.70 -3.44
N ASP A 95 -6.43 10.59 -4.39
CA ASP A 95 -6.93 10.45 -5.77
C ASP A 95 -6.12 9.35 -6.45
N LEU A 96 -6.78 8.33 -7.00
CA LEU A 96 -6.12 7.20 -7.67
C LEU A 96 -5.14 7.64 -8.77
N ILE A 97 -5.40 8.77 -9.44
CA ILE A 97 -4.51 9.29 -10.49
C ILE A 97 -3.15 9.77 -9.97
N SER A 98 -3.03 9.91 -8.64
CA SER A 98 -1.79 10.27 -7.95
C SER A 98 -0.76 9.13 -7.96
N SER A 99 -1.18 7.89 -8.24
CA SER A 99 -0.31 6.73 -8.44
C SER A 99 0.81 6.98 -9.47
N ARG A 100 0.58 7.87 -10.45
CA ARG A 100 1.57 8.22 -11.48
C ARG A 100 2.90 8.77 -10.92
N GLY A 101 2.87 9.40 -9.75
CA GLY A 101 4.07 9.94 -9.09
C GLY A 101 4.73 8.97 -8.10
N MET A 102 4.13 7.80 -7.87
CA MET A 102 4.53 6.87 -6.83
C MET A 102 5.38 5.74 -7.45
N LEU A 103 6.67 5.72 -7.15
CA LEU A 103 7.62 4.74 -7.72
C LEU A 103 7.33 3.28 -7.34
N ILE A 104 6.53 3.07 -6.30
CA ILE A 104 6.27 1.75 -5.70
C ILE A 104 4.88 1.20 -6.01
N SER A 105 4.08 1.90 -6.81
CA SER A 105 2.75 1.44 -7.21
C SER A 105 2.65 1.19 -8.70
N GLU A 106 1.76 0.30 -9.08
CA GLU A 106 1.40 0.08 -10.47
C GLU A 106 0.79 1.34 -11.10
N PRO A 107 1.16 1.68 -12.34
CA PRO A 107 0.55 2.79 -13.04
C PRO A 107 -0.92 2.49 -13.36
N ILE A 108 -1.73 3.54 -13.54
CA ILE A 108 -3.15 3.41 -13.88
C ILE A 108 -3.42 2.53 -15.12
N PHE A 109 -2.48 2.49 -16.07
CA PHE A 109 -2.57 1.70 -17.29
C PHE A 109 -2.45 0.19 -17.08
N MET A 110 -1.95 -0.24 -15.92
CA MET A 110 -1.85 -1.65 -15.54
C MET A 110 -3.04 -2.10 -14.69
N LYS A 111 -3.99 -1.20 -14.39
CA LYS A 111 -5.19 -1.54 -13.64
C LYS A 111 -6.19 -2.29 -14.50
N PRO A 112 -7.03 -3.16 -13.90
CA PRO A 112 -8.02 -3.96 -14.60
C PRO A 112 -9.24 -3.10 -14.99
N PHE A 113 -8.99 -1.92 -15.54
CA PHE A 113 -10.00 -1.02 -16.07
C PHE A 113 -9.99 -1.12 -17.59
N THR A 114 -11.17 -0.95 -18.19
CA THR A 114 -11.29 -0.80 -19.63
C THR A 114 -10.55 0.46 -20.10
N GLU A 115 -10.10 0.49 -21.36
CA GLU A 115 -9.43 1.66 -21.94
C GLU A 115 -10.25 2.95 -21.77
N LYS A 116 -11.58 2.87 -21.95
CA LYS A 116 -12.49 3.99 -21.73
C LYS A 116 -12.45 4.51 -20.30
N GLN A 117 -12.54 3.62 -19.31
CA GLN A 117 -12.45 3.98 -17.89
C GLN A 117 -11.11 4.64 -17.56
N ILE A 118 -10.00 4.08 -18.07
CA ILE A 118 -8.66 4.65 -17.91
C ILE A 118 -8.60 6.07 -18.47
N LEU A 119 -9.11 6.29 -19.69
CA LEU A 119 -9.15 7.61 -20.32
C LEU A 119 -10.03 8.59 -19.52
N ASP A 120 -11.19 8.16 -19.05
CA ASP A 120 -12.09 9.01 -18.26
C ASP A 120 -11.46 9.42 -16.92
N ILE A 121 -10.69 8.53 -16.28
CA ILE A 121 -9.91 8.87 -15.06
C ILE A 121 -8.78 9.87 -15.40
N ILE A 122 -7.99 9.60 -16.44
CA ILE A 122 -6.84 10.45 -16.82
C ILE A 122 -7.28 11.85 -17.21
N LEU A 123 -8.37 11.95 -17.98
CA LEU A 123 -8.96 13.23 -18.40
C LEU A 123 -9.74 13.91 -17.26
N GLY A 124 -9.85 13.26 -16.10
CA GLY A 124 -10.54 13.77 -14.92
C GLY A 124 -12.06 13.83 -15.06
N ARG A 125 -12.65 13.15 -16.06
CA ARG A 125 -14.11 13.00 -16.23
C ARG A 125 -14.70 12.10 -15.15
N VAL A 126 -13.88 11.20 -14.61
CA VAL A 126 -14.16 10.41 -13.42
C VAL A 126 -13.06 10.65 -12.39
N LYS A 127 -13.45 10.76 -11.12
CA LYS A 127 -12.56 10.83 -9.96
C LYS A 127 -12.74 9.60 -9.10
N ILE A 128 -11.63 8.98 -8.71
CA ILE A 128 -11.61 7.85 -7.78
C ILE A 128 -10.81 8.27 -6.57
N TYR A 129 -11.45 8.26 -5.41
CA TYR A 129 -10.85 8.58 -4.13
C TYR A 129 -10.81 7.33 -3.26
N ILE A 130 -9.65 7.07 -2.65
CA ILE A 130 -9.41 5.90 -1.80
C ILE A 130 -8.84 6.36 -0.47
N GLY A 131 -9.49 6.01 0.63
CA GLY A 131 -9.04 6.28 1.98
C GLY A 131 -8.93 5.00 2.80
N VAL A 132 -8.03 5.01 3.78
CA VAL A 132 -7.84 3.87 4.70
C VAL A 132 -8.18 4.34 6.10
N ASP A 133 -9.10 3.64 6.75
CA ASP A 133 -9.32 3.76 8.19
C ASP A 133 -8.28 2.93 8.93
N TYR A 134 -7.29 3.62 9.48
CA TYR A 134 -6.19 2.96 10.19
C TYR A 134 -6.59 2.40 11.56
N GLU A 135 -7.64 2.92 12.21
CA GLU A 135 -8.17 2.31 13.44
C GLU A 135 -8.83 0.98 13.11
N LYS A 136 -9.69 0.95 12.08
CA LYS A 136 -10.34 -0.28 11.62
C LYS A 136 -9.31 -1.30 11.14
N PHE A 137 -8.23 -0.86 10.49
CA PHE A 137 -7.12 -1.74 10.14
C PHE A 137 -6.47 -2.36 11.38
N ILE A 138 -6.20 -1.58 12.44
CA ILE A 138 -5.62 -2.08 13.69
C ILE A 138 -6.58 -3.06 14.37
N GLU A 139 -7.87 -2.73 14.46
CA GLU A 139 -8.91 -3.62 14.99
C GLU A 139 -8.95 -4.95 14.24
N PHE A 140 -8.92 -4.89 12.90
CA PHE A 140 -8.96 -6.06 12.04
C PHE A 140 -7.69 -6.92 12.17
N ALA A 141 -6.50 -6.31 12.23
CA ALA A 141 -5.26 -7.05 12.47
C ALA A 141 -5.29 -7.79 13.81
N ASN A 142 -5.76 -7.12 14.88
CA ASN A 142 -5.91 -7.74 16.19
C ASN A 142 -6.95 -8.87 16.20
N PHE A 143 -8.03 -8.74 15.42
CA PHE A 143 -9.02 -9.81 15.23
C PHE A 143 -8.41 -11.06 14.57
N LEU A 144 -7.36 -10.90 13.76
CA LEU A 144 -6.59 -11.99 13.14
C LEU A 144 -5.40 -12.45 14.00
N ASP A 145 -5.39 -12.14 15.31
CA ASP A 145 -4.30 -12.44 16.25
C ASP A 145 -2.93 -11.81 15.88
N ILE A 146 -2.92 -10.79 15.02
CA ILE A 146 -1.74 -9.97 14.73
C ILE A 146 -1.81 -8.74 15.63
N LYS A 147 -1.02 -8.71 16.70
CA LYS A 147 -1.04 -7.58 17.64
C LYS A 147 -0.60 -6.30 16.93
N ALA A 148 -1.55 -5.39 16.74
CA ALA A 148 -1.32 -4.12 16.09
C ALA A 148 -1.73 -2.98 17.03
N SER A 149 -0.98 -1.88 17.01
CA SER A 149 -1.34 -0.67 17.77
C SER A 149 -0.63 0.57 17.23
N TRP A 150 -1.14 1.74 17.61
CA TRP A 150 -0.38 2.98 17.47
C TRP A 150 0.84 2.98 18.39
N SER A 151 1.96 3.48 17.89
CA SER A 151 3.12 3.79 18.71
C SER A 151 2.92 5.10 19.47
N THR A 152 3.72 5.30 20.50
CA THR A 152 4.00 6.65 21.00
C THR A 152 4.94 7.39 20.03
N SER A 153 4.97 8.72 20.09
CA SER A 153 5.94 9.50 19.31
C SER A 153 7.38 9.20 19.70
N LYS A 154 7.65 8.93 20.98
CA LYS A 154 8.99 8.57 21.47
C LYS A 154 9.46 7.22 20.90
N GLU A 155 8.56 6.23 20.84
CA GLU A 155 8.87 4.94 20.22
C GLU A 155 9.21 5.09 18.73
N LEU A 156 8.42 5.88 17.99
CA LEU A 156 8.66 6.12 16.56
C LEU A 156 10.01 6.83 16.35
N HIS A 157 10.29 7.92 17.06
CA HIS A 157 11.57 8.64 16.93
C HIS A 157 12.76 7.74 17.24
N LYS A 158 12.68 6.95 18.32
CA LYS A 158 13.74 5.99 18.67
C LYS A 158 13.97 4.96 17.55
N TYR A 159 12.91 4.50 16.90
CA TYR A 159 13.01 3.59 15.76
C TYR A 159 13.66 4.26 14.55
N LEU A 160 13.29 5.50 14.25
CA LEU A 160 13.80 6.27 13.11
C LEU A 160 15.26 6.72 13.27
N ASP A 161 15.70 7.00 14.51
CA ASP A 161 17.08 7.40 14.81
C ASP A 161 18.08 6.24 14.61
N ASN A 162 17.59 5.00 14.62
CA ASN A 162 18.40 3.84 14.30
C ASN A 162 18.64 3.79 12.78
N LYS A 163 19.82 4.27 12.35
CA LYS A 163 20.25 4.69 10.98
C LYS A 163 20.05 3.71 9.81
N SER A 164 19.40 2.57 10.01
CA SER A 164 19.22 1.54 8.98
C SER A 164 18.05 1.81 8.02
N TYR A 165 17.19 2.78 8.31
CA TYR A 165 15.99 3.06 7.51
C TYR A 165 15.88 4.55 7.18
N ASN A 166 15.39 4.87 5.98
CA ASN A 166 15.00 6.24 5.65
C ASN A 166 13.67 6.54 6.36
N PRO A 167 13.58 7.60 7.18
CA PRO A 167 12.35 7.93 7.89
C PRO A 167 11.11 8.11 6.99
N LYS A 168 11.32 8.49 5.73
CA LYS A 168 10.26 8.62 4.73
C LYS A 168 9.65 7.29 4.29
N GLU A 169 10.29 6.17 4.58
CA GLU A 169 9.83 4.82 4.21
C GLU A 169 8.90 4.23 5.28
N ILE A 170 8.85 4.79 6.49
CA ILE A 170 7.96 4.36 7.57
C ILE A 170 6.64 5.12 7.54
N PHE A 171 5.54 4.42 7.72
CA PHE A 171 4.24 5.06 7.83
C PHE A 171 4.18 5.89 9.13
N SER A 172 3.77 7.14 8.99
CA SER A 172 3.55 8.02 10.14
C SER A 172 2.33 8.92 9.93
N PHE A 173 1.56 9.08 11.00
CA PHE A 173 0.42 9.99 11.09
C PHE A 173 0.47 10.66 12.47
N GLU A 174 0.42 11.99 12.50
CA GLU A 174 0.53 12.79 13.74
C GLU A 174 1.71 12.37 14.66
N ASN A 175 2.89 12.15 14.07
CA ASN A 175 4.09 11.69 14.77
C ASN A 175 3.94 10.32 15.49
N LYS A 176 3.01 9.48 15.04
CA LYS A 176 2.86 8.08 15.47
C LYS A 176 2.96 7.16 14.28
N GLY A 177 3.47 5.96 14.48
CA GLY A 177 3.45 4.90 13.48
C GLY A 177 2.54 3.76 13.92
N ILE A 178 2.27 2.83 13.01
CA ILE A 178 1.55 1.60 13.33
C ILE A 178 2.61 0.52 13.58
N LYS A 179 2.59 -0.04 14.79
CA LYS A 179 3.45 -1.14 15.19
C LYS A 179 2.66 -2.44 15.14
N VAL A 180 3.30 -3.48 14.60
CA VAL A 180 2.78 -4.86 14.59
C VAL A 180 3.77 -5.79 15.27
N GLU A 181 3.28 -6.80 15.97
CA GLU A 181 4.08 -7.89 16.53
C GLU A 181 3.83 -9.16 15.73
N ILE A 182 4.89 -9.69 15.11
CA ILE A 182 4.84 -10.92 14.33
C ILE A 182 5.96 -11.82 14.85
N LEU A 183 5.60 -13.04 15.30
CA LEU A 183 6.54 -14.00 15.91
C LEU A 183 7.37 -13.42 17.07
N GLY A 184 6.74 -12.57 17.90
CA GLY A 184 7.39 -11.90 19.02
C GLY A 184 8.34 -10.76 18.65
N GLN A 185 8.49 -10.44 17.35
CA GLN A 185 9.25 -9.28 16.89
C GLN A 185 8.31 -8.11 16.62
N GLN A 186 8.58 -6.98 17.28
CA GLN A 186 7.85 -5.75 17.04
C GLN A 186 8.51 -4.96 15.90
N MET A 187 7.70 -4.49 14.96
CA MET A 187 8.15 -3.67 13.85
C MET A 187 7.16 -2.57 13.50
N PHE A 188 7.62 -1.55 12.78
CA PHE A 188 6.78 -0.49 12.24
C PHE A 188 6.41 -0.79 10.80
N LEU A 189 5.14 -0.56 10.45
CA LEU A 189 4.69 -0.69 9.07
C LEU A 189 5.29 0.42 8.20
N GLY A 190 5.80 0.03 7.04
CA GLY A 190 6.30 0.96 6.03
C GLY A 190 5.16 1.71 5.32
N GLY A 191 5.44 2.92 4.82
CA GLY A 191 4.49 3.65 3.98
C GLY A 191 4.09 2.85 2.73
N GLY A 192 5.02 2.04 2.20
CA GLY A 192 4.73 1.14 1.09
C GLY A 192 3.63 0.11 1.37
N PHE A 193 3.42 -0.29 2.62
CA PHE A 193 2.34 -1.22 2.99
C PHE A 193 0.98 -0.65 2.58
N PHE A 194 0.67 0.57 3.01
CA PHE A 194 -0.61 1.21 2.70
C PHE A 194 -0.69 1.68 1.25
N MET A 195 0.42 2.07 0.64
CA MET A 195 0.44 2.41 -0.79
C MET A 195 0.08 1.22 -1.68
N LYS A 196 0.44 0.00 -1.28
CA LYS A 196 0.01 -1.23 -1.97
C LYS A 196 -1.49 -1.49 -1.79
N ILE A 197 -2.04 -1.25 -0.60
CA ILE A 197 -3.50 -1.34 -0.39
C ILE A 197 -4.22 -0.32 -1.27
N ILE A 198 -3.78 0.94 -1.27
CA ILE A 198 -4.46 2.04 -1.95
C ILE A 198 -4.31 1.97 -3.47
N PHE A 199 -3.06 1.91 -3.95
CA PHE A 199 -2.76 2.06 -5.37
C PHE A 199 -2.64 0.72 -6.08
N ASP A 200 -2.17 -0.33 -5.41
CA ASP A 200 -2.12 -1.68 -5.99
C ASP A 200 -3.40 -2.48 -5.75
N GLN A 201 -4.34 -1.89 -5.01
CA GLN A 201 -5.69 -2.43 -4.77
C GLN A 201 -5.65 -3.82 -4.12
N ILE A 202 -4.58 -4.14 -3.40
CA ILE A 202 -4.43 -5.39 -2.65
C ILE A 202 -5.34 -5.33 -1.42
N LEU A 203 -6.03 -6.43 -1.11
CA LEU A 203 -6.87 -6.51 0.08
C LEU A 203 -6.04 -6.28 1.37
N PRO A 204 -6.57 -5.55 2.37
CA PRO A 204 -5.91 -5.38 3.67
C PRO A 204 -5.50 -6.69 4.33
N SER A 205 -6.40 -7.69 4.34
CA SER A 205 -6.14 -9.06 4.82
C SER A 205 -4.96 -9.73 4.12
N THR A 206 -4.94 -9.71 2.79
CA THR A 206 -3.85 -10.26 1.97
C THR A 206 -2.52 -9.55 2.22
N MET A 207 -2.55 -8.22 2.44
CA MET A 207 -1.35 -7.47 2.79
C MET A 207 -0.78 -7.88 4.15
N LEU A 208 -1.63 -8.11 5.15
CA LEU A 208 -1.22 -8.64 6.46
C LEU A 208 -0.58 -10.02 6.31
N LEU A 209 -1.24 -10.93 5.59
CA LEU A 209 -0.73 -12.29 5.34
C LEU A 209 0.63 -12.25 4.63
N LYS A 210 0.77 -11.43 3.60
CA LYS A 210 2.03 -11.20 2.88
C LYS A 210 3.13 -10.71 3.80
N TYR A 211 2.85 -9.72 4.65
CA TYR A 211 3.84 -9.22 5.58
C TYR A 211 4.27 -10.30 6.58
N GLN A 212 3.31 -11.03 7.15
CA GLN A 212 3.57 -12.12 8.08
C GLN A 212 4.41 -13.22 7.44
N TYR A 213 4.08 -13.63 6.22
CA TYR A 213 4.83 -14.63 5.47
C TYR A 213 6.27 -14.18 5.19
N GLN A 214 6.45 -12.97 4.67
CA GLN A 214 7.77 -12.43 4.34
C GLN A 214 8.68 -12.33 5.58
N LEU A 215 8.13 -11.97 6.74
CA LEU A 215 8.88 -11.91 7.98
C LEU A 215 9.23 -13.29 8.52
N THR A 216 8.30 -14.24 8.44
CA THR A 216 8.52 -15.63 8.85
C THR A 216 9.66 -16.24 8.04
N LYS A 217 9.60 -16.12 6.71
CA LYS A 217 10.66 -16.59 5.82
C LYS A 217 11.97 -15.84 6.03
N GLY A 218 11.93 -14.52 6.18
CA GLY A 218 13.11 -13.72 6.47
C GLY A 218 13.83 -14.13 7.76
N ILE A 219 13.10 -14.58 8.79
CA ILE A 219 13.66 -15.11 10.04
C ILE A 219 14.24 -16.51 9.84
N GLU A 220 13.55 -17.40 9.11
CA GLU A 220 14.07 -18.75 8.78
C GLU A 220 15.44 -18.64 8.11
N TYR A 221 15.57 -17.79 7.08
CA TYR A 221 16.85 -17.59 6.38
C TYR A 221 17.98 -17.05 7.24
N LYS A 222 17.68 -16.25 8.29
CA LYS A 222 18.71 -15.74 9.21
C LYS A 222 19.23 -16.78 10.19
N LYS A 223 18.53 -17.91 10.36
CA LYS A 223 18.99 -19.02 11.19
C LYS A 223 19.93 -19.97 10.43
N ASP A 224 19.88 -19.93 9.10
CA ASP A 224 20.69 -20.77 8.19
C ASP A 224 22.00 -20.09 7.73
N GLU A 225 22.25 -18.84 8.16
CA GLU A 225 23.49 -18.07 7.96
C GLU A 225 24.33 -18.02 9.24
#